data_AF-A0A2T4VPL6-F1
#
_entry.id   AF-A0A2T4VPL6-F1
#
_cell.length_a   1.000
_cell.length_b   1.000
_cell.length_c   1.000
_cell.angle_alpha   90.00
_cell.angle_beta   90.00
_cell.angle_gamma   90.00
#
_symmetry.space_group_name_H-M   'P 1'
#
loop_
_entity.id
_entity.type
_entity.pdbx_description
1 polymer ?
#
loop_
_entity_poly.entity_id
_entity_poly.type
_entity_poly.pdbx_seq_one_letter_code
_entity_poly.pdbx_strand_id
1 'polypeptide(L)'
;MPALTTVNPQIVDAIQRSNESVLKDARATGSSVAYQHVAQSTAIAIQDAAEYLRNIAAISTATNGVALGMILSGQNADKAAEAIVMAQKALSGAVEAFQSVGQTATTILQGFPSK
;
A
#
# COMPACT_ATOMS: atom_id res chain seq x y z
N MET A 1 52.24 2.25 42.96
CA MET A 1 51.01 1.99 42.17
C MET A 1 51.41 2.04 40.70
N PRO A 2 51.43 0.93 39.94
CA PRO A 2 51.84 1.01 38.54
C PRO A 2 50.69 1.65 37.74
N ALA A 3 51.07 2.59 36.89
CA ALA A 3 50.18 3.36 36.04
C ALA A 3 49.33 2.44 35.15
N LEU A 4 48.05 2.80 34.99
CA LEU A 4 47.19 2.26 33.94
C LEU A 4 47.93 2.40 32.59
N THR A 5 48.42 1.27 32.09
CA THR A 5 49.06 1.15 30.78
C THR A 5 48.07 1.59 29.72
N THR A 6 48.33 2.75 29.11
CA THR A 6 47.53 3.32 28.03
C THR A 6 47.51 2.32 26.88
N VAL A 7 46.32 1.86 26.50
CA VAL A 7 46.14 0.91 25.39
C VAL A 7 46.76 1.48 24.11
N ASN A 8 47.32 0.63 23.24
CA ASN A 8 47.93 1.05 21.98
C ASN A 8 46.92 1.85 21.12
N PRO A 9 47.24 3.10 20.72
CA PRO A 9 46.34 3.95 19.94
C PRO A 9 45.82 3.33 18.64
N GLN A 10 46.60 2.48 17.98
CA GLN A 10 46.18 1.80 16.75
C GLN A 10 45.07 0.77 17.00
N ILE A 11 45.06 0.14 18.17
CA ILE A 11 44.01 -0.81 18.58
C ILE A 11 42.72 -0.03 18.87
N VAL A 12 42.83 1.13 19.52
CA VAL A 12 41.67 2.00 19.80
C VAL A 12 41.06 2.51 18.49
N ASP A 13 41.88 2.98 17.54
CA ASP A 13 41.43 3.42 16.21
C ASP A 13 40.79 2.27 15.41
N ALA A 14 41.39 1.08 15.41
CA ALA A 14 40.83 -0.08 14.73
C ALA A 14 39.46 -0.50 15.30
N ILE A 15 39.29 -0.49 16.63
CA ILE A 15 38.02 -0.79 17.29
C ILE A 15 36.99 0.28 16.97
N GLN A 16 37.38 1.56 17.00
CA GLN A 16 36.48 2.67 16.68
C GLN A 16 35.97 2.57 15.24
N ARG A 17 36.85 2.34 14.26
CA ARG A 17 36.46 2.15 12.85
C ARG A 17 35.59 0.92 12.63
N SER A 18 35.87 -0.17 13.34
CA SER A 18 35.05 -1.39 13.29
C SER A 18 33.63 -1.10 13.79
N ASN A 19 33.50 -0.43 14.93
CA ASN A 19 32.20 -0.05 15.49
C ASN A 19 31.43 0.91 14.57
N GLU A 20 32.11 1.90 13.99
CA GLU A 20 31.52 2.82 13.01
C GLU A 20 31.04 2.09 11.75
N SER A 21 31.83 1.16 11.22
CA SER A 21 31.45 0.37 10.04
C SER A 21 30.23 -0.50 10.31
N VAL A 22 30.21 -1.22 11.43
CA VAL A 22 29.07 -2.08 11.81
C VAL A 22 27.81 -1.25 12.00
N LEU A 23 27.89 -0.10 12.68
CA LEU A 23 26.73 0.79 12.87
C LEU A 23 26.22 1.36 11.55
N LYS A 24 27.12 1.71 10.62
CA LYS A 24 26.75 2.20 9.29
C LYS A 24 26.06 1.11 8.47
N ASP A 25 26.61 -0.10 8.45
CA ASP A 25 26.04 -1.23 7.71
C ASP A 25 24.70 -1.66 8.29
N ALA A 26 24.56 -1.68 9.62
CA ALA A 26 23.29 -1.97 10.29
C ALA A 26 22.21 -0.94 9.95
N ARG A 27 22.55 0.36 9.91
CA ARG A 27 21.61 1.43 9.50
C ARG A 27 21.22 1.32 8.02
N ALA A 28 22.19 1.09 7.14
CA ALA A 28 21.94 0.93 5.71
C ALA A 28 21.03 -0.28 5.43
N THR A 29 21.30 -1.40 6.09
CA THR A 29 20.49 -2.61 6.02
C THR A 29 19.08 -2.37 6.56
N GLY A 30 18.97 -1.77 7.76
CA GLY A 30 17.68 -1.45 8.37
C GLY A 30 16.82 -0.54 7.50
N SER A 31 17.41 0.49 6.89
CA SER A 31 16.71 1.39 5.96
C SER A 31 16.23 0.66 4.70
N SER A 32 17.03 -0.28 4.18
CA SER A 32 16.69 -1.05 2.98
C SER A 32 15.55 -2.04 3.25
N VAL A 33 15.59 -2.71 4.40
CA VAL A 33 14.52 -3.61 4.85
C VAL A 33 13.23 -2.83 5.12
N ALA A 34 13.32 -1.67 5.76
CA ALA A 34 12.15 -0.81 5.98
C ALA A 34 11.53 -0.36 4.65
N TYR A 35 12.35 0.02 3.66
CA TYR A 35 11.85 0.39 2.33
C TYR A 35 11.15 -0.77 1.64
N GLN A 36 11.71 -1.99 1.72
CA GLN A 36 11.07 -3.18 1.18
C GLN A 36 9.71 -3.47 1.84
N HIS A 37 9.60 -3.32 3.16
CA HIS A 37 8.33 -3.49 3.87
C HIS A 37 7.29 -2.43 3.50
N VAL A 38 7.70 -1.15 3.39
CA VAL A 38 6.81 -0.06 2.93
C VAL A 38 6.35 -0.31 1.50
N ALA A 39 7.26 -0.71 0.61
CA ALA A 39 6.91 -1.04 -0.76
C ALA A 39 5.95 -2.22 -0.85
N GLN A 40 6.18 -3.27 -0.05
CA GLN A 40 5.31 -4.43 0.03
C GLN A 40 3.92 -4.08 0.58
N SER A 41 3.83 -3.33 1.68
CA SER A 41 2.54 -2.95 2.26
C SER A 41 1.74 -2.08 1.29
N THR A 42 2.44 -1.20 0.57
CA THR A 42 1.85 -0.35 -0.46
C THR A 42 1.33 -1.17 -1.63
N ALA A 43 2.10 -2.17 -2.08
CA ALA A 43 1.67 -3.08 -3.14
C ALA A 43 0.43 -3.89 -2.72
N ILE A 44 0.39 -4.37 -1.48
CA ILE A 44 -0.79 -5.07 -0.92
C ILE A 44 -2.01 -4.14 -0.91
N ALA A 45 -1.86 -2.90 -0.44
CA ALA A 45 -2.97 -1.94 -0.42
C ALA A 45 -3.55 -1.68 -1.82
N ILE A 46 -2.68 -1.55 -2.85
CA ILE A 46 -3.12 -1.41 -4.25
C ILE A 46 -3.85 -2.68 -4.71
N GLN A 47 -3.35 -3.87 -4.37
CA GLN A 47 -3.99 -5.14 -4.72
C GLN A 47 -5.38 -5.27 -4.09
N ASP A 48 -5.52 -4.95 -2.81
CA ASP A 48 -6.80 -4.97 -2.09
C ASP A 48 -7.80 -4.00 -2.71
N ALA A 49 -7.35 -2.80 -3.07
CA ALA A 49 -8.20 -1.82 -3.73
C ALA A 49 -8.61 -2.25 -5.15
N ALA A 50 -7.71 -2.91 -5.89
CA ALA A 50 -8.03 -3.48 -7.21
C ALA A 50 -9.05 -4.62 -7.09
N GLU A 51 -8.92 -5.47 -6.06
CA GLU A 51 -9.85 -6.55 -5.81
C GLU A 51 -11.22 -6.04 -5.37
N TYR A 52 -11.26 -5.01 -4.54
CA TYR A 52 -12.51 -4.32 -4.19
C TYR A 52 -13.21 -3.77 -5.44
N LEU A 53 -12.48 -3.08 -6.33
CA LEU A 53 -13.03 -2.58 -7.59
C LEU A 53 -13.57 -3.73 -8.47
N ARG A 54 -12.83 -4.83 -8.60
CA ARG A 54 -13.27 -6.00 -9.36
C ARG A 54 -14.54 -6.61 -8.80
N ASN A 55 -14.64 -6.75 -7.48
CA ASN A 55 -15.82 -7.29 -6.81
C ASN A 55 -17.05 -6.41 -7.08
N ILE A 56 -16.94 -5.10 -6.88
CA ILE A 56 -18.05 -4.16 -7.13
C ILE A 56 -18.45 -4.14 -8.61
N ALA A 57 -17.49 -4.25 -9.54
CA ALA A 57 -17.79 -4.33 -10.97
C ALA A 57 -18.58 -5.60 -11.33
N ALA A 58 -18.23 -6.75 -10.73
CA ALA A 58 -18.96 -8.00 -10.93
C ALA A 58 -20.40 -7.91 -10.38
N ILE A 59 -20.58 -7.39 -9.17
CA ILE A 59 -21.90 -7.16 -8.56
C ILE A 59 -22.71 -6.22 -9.45
N SER A 60 -22.13 -5.10 -9.88
CA SER A 60 -22.82 -4.10 -10.70
C SER A 60 -23.27 -4.67 -12.04
N THR A 61 -22.44 -5.51 -12.67
CA THR A 61 -22.79 -6.20 -13.92
C THR A 61 -23.95 -7.17 -13.71
N ALA A 62 -23.93 -7.95 -12.64
CA ALA A 62 -25.02 -8.87 -12.30
C ALA A 62 -26.33 -8.11 -12.00
N THR A 63 -26.27 -7.04 -11.20
CA THR A 63 -27.42 -6.17 -10.90
C THR A 63 -28.02 -5.59 -12.17
N ASN A 64 -27.19 -5.07 -13.08
CA ASN A 64 -27.66 -4.53 -14.35
C ASN A 64 -28.34 -5.60 -15.21
N GLY A 65 -27.79 -6.82 -15.27
CA GLY A 65 -28.41 -7.92 -16.01
C GLY A 65 -29.82 -8.28 -15.50
N VAL A 66 -29.97 -8.41 -14.18
CA VAL A 66 -31.27 -8.71 -13.55
C VAL A 66 -32.25 -7.54 -13.76
N ALA A 67 -31.80 -6.31 -13.52
CA ALA A 67 -32.64 -5.12 -13.65
C ALA A 67 -33.14 -4.91 -15.08
N LEU A 68 -32.28 -5.10 -16.10
CA LEU A 68 -32.70 -5.02 -17.49
C LEU A 68 -33.74 -6.09 -17.85
N GLY A 69 -33.60 -7.31 -17.34
CA GLY A 69 -34.63 -8.35 -17.51
C GLY A 69 -35.97 -7.96 -16.88
N MET A 70 -35.95 -7.35 -15.70
CA MET A 70 -37.14 -6.84 -15.02
C MET A 70 -37.83 -5.72 -15.82
N ILE A 71 -37.05 -4.78 -16.36
CA ILE A 71 -37.57 -3.71 -17.22
C ILE A 71 -38.23 -4.29 -18.48
N LEU A 72 -37.56 -5.21 -19.18
CA LEU A 72 -38.08 -5.82 -20.42
C LEU A 72 -39.33 -6.68 -20.20
N SER A 73 -39.45 -7.30 -19.03
CA SER A 73 -40.63 -8.09 -18.63
C SER A 73 -41.78 -7.24 -18.06
N GLY A 74 -41.59 -5.92 -17.94
CA GLY A 74 -42.58 -5.00 -17.37
C GLY A 74 -42.77 -5.17 -15.86
N GLN A 75 -41.89 -5.91 -15.17
CA GLN A 75 -41.98 -6.15 -13.74
C GLN A 75 -41.15 -5.13 -12.96
N ASN A 76 -41.81 -4.33 -12.11
CA ASN A 76 -41.15 -3.41 -11.17
C ASN A 76 -40.07 -2.53 -11.85
N ALA A 77 -40.34 -2.03 -13.06
CA ALA A 77 -39.39 -1.31 -13.89
C ALA A 77 -38.74 -0.11 -13.15
N ASP A 78 -39.52 0.61 -12.33
CA ASP A 78 -39.01 1.74 -11.55
C ASP A 78 -37.92 1.32 -10.55
N LYS A 79 -38.15 0.24 -9.79
CA LYS A 79 -37.17 -0.28 -8.83
C LYS A 79 -35.94 -0.86 -9.54
N ALA A 80 -36.14 -1.45 -10.71
CA ALA A 80 -35.05 -1.97 -11.52
C ALA A 80 -34.16 -0.82 -12.04
N ALA A 81 -34.75 0.28 -12.50
CA ALA A 81 -34.01 1.48 -12.90
C ALA A 81 -33.23 2.09 -11.71
N GLU A 82 -33.83 2.14 -10.52
CA GLU A 82 -33.15 2.58 -9.30
C GLU A 82 -31.95 1.69 -8.94
N ALA A 83 -32.10 0.36 -9.06
CA ALA A 83 -31.02 -0.58 -8.81
C ALA A 83 -29.83 -0.39 -9.75
N ILE A 84 -30.07 -0.07 -11.03
CA ILE A 84 -29.01 0.26 -12.00
C ILE A 84 -28.25 1.52 -11.56
N VAL A 85 -28.97 2.57 -11.13
CA VAL A 85 -28.34 3.81 -10.66
C VAL A 85 -27.49 3.55 -9.40
N MET A 86 -28.00 2.75 -8.46
CA MET A 86 -27.23 2.37 -7.26
C MET A 86 -25.97 1.56 -7.61
N ALA A 87 -26.07 0.61 -8.54
CA ALA A 87 -24.94 -0.17 -9.01
C ALA A 87 -23.88 0.72 -9.69
N GLN A 88 -24.29 1.65 -10.56
CA GLN A 88 -23.39 2.60 -11.20
C GLN A 88 -22.70 3.51 -10.18
N LYS A 89 -23.43 3.98 -9.17
CA LYS A 89 -22.86 4.78 -8.08
C LYS A 89 -21.83 4.00 -7.26
N ALA A 90 -22.14 2.75 -6.92
CA ALA A 90 -21.21 1.87 -6.20
C ALA A 90 -19.92 1.65 -7.02
N LEU A 91 -20.05 1.40 -8.33
CA LEU A 91 -18.90 1.24 -9.22
C LEU A 91 -18.05 2.52 -9.30
N SER A 92 -18.67 3.70 -9.42
CA SER A 92 -17.96 4.98 -9.40
C SER A 92 -17.17 5.17 -8.11
N GLY A 93 -17.82 4.91 -6.96
CA GLY A 93 -17.15 5.00 -5.65
C GLY A 93 -15.98 4.03 -5.51
N ALA A 94 -16.08 2.83 -6.09
CA ALA A 94 -14.97 1.87 -6.10
C ALA A 94 -13.80 2.32 -6.98
N VAL A 95 -14.08 2.97 -8.13
CA VAL A 95 -13.04 3.57 -8.99
C VAL A 95 -12.32 4.70 -8.25
N GLU A 96 -13.06 5.58 -7.59
CA GLU A 96 -12.50 6.67 -6.78
C GLU A 96 -11.64 6.14 -5.63
N ALA A 97 -12.10 5.10 -4.92
CA ALA A 97 -11.34 4.46 -3.87
C ALA A 97 -10.02 3.87 -4.39
N PHE A 98 -10.05 3.18 -5.53
CA PHE A 98 -8.85 2.62 -6.16
C PHE A 98 -7.85 3.72 -6.55
N GLN A 99 -8.33 4.81 -7.15
CA GLN A 99 -7.48 5.96 -7.50
C GLN A 99 -6.86 6.61 -6.27
N SER A 100 -7.66 6.84 -5.21
CA SER A 100 -7.20 7.43 -3.96
C SER A 100 -6.12 6.59 -3.28
N VAL A 101 -6.31 5.27 -3.23
CA VAL A 101 -5.29 4.34 -2.72
C VAL A 101 -4.04 4.38 -3.57
N GLY A 102 -4.15 4.38 -4.91
CA GLY A 102 -3.01 4.48 -5.82
C GLY A 102 -2.20 5.77 -5.66
N GLN A 103 -2.87 6.91 -5.45
CA GLN A 103 -2.21 8.20 -5.19
C GLN A 103 -1.51 8.21 -3.82
N THR A 104 -2.19 7.72 -2.79
CA THR A 104 -1.64 7.61 -1.43
C THR A 104 -0.41 6.70 -1.41
N ALA A 105 -0.52 5.54 -2.07
CA ALA A 105 0.56 4.58 -2.27
C ALA A 105 1.79 5.22 -2.94
N THR A 106 1.57 5.95 -4.03
CA THR A 106 2.64 6.67 -4.75
C THR A 106 3.32 7.68 -3.84
N THR A 107 2.53 8.44 -3.08
CA THR A 107 3.04 9.45 -2.14
C THR A 107 3.89 8.82 -1.05
N ILE A 108 3.46 7.69 -0.47
CA ILE A 108 4.20 6.95 0.56
C ILE A 108 5.53 6.42 -0.01
N LEU A 109 5.50 5.80 -1.19
CA LEU A 109 6.69 5.25 -1.84
C LEU A 109 7.72 6.32 -2.22
N GLN A 110 7.26 7.49 -2.69
CA GLN A 110 8.15 8.61 -3.02
C GLN A 110 8.66 9.33 -1.77
N GLY A 111 7.89 9.31 -0.68
CA GLY A 111 8.23 9.94 0.58
C GLY A 111 9.12 9.10 1.49
N PHE A 112 9.25 7.79 1.25
CA PHE A 112 10.04 6.88 2.08
C PHE A 112 11.30 6.36 1.36
N PRO A 113 12.48 6.34 2.02
CA PRO A 113 12.74 6.88 3.35
C PRO A 113 12.78 8.42 3.30
N SER A 114 12.10 9.07 4.24
CA SER A 114 12.25 10.52 4.42
C SER A 114 13.67 10.78 4.91
N LYS A 115 14.38 11.70 4.25
CA LYS A 115 15.77 12.07 4.55
C LYS A 115 16.04 12.27 6.03
#